data_AF-A0A7X8LI09-F1
#
_entry.id   AF-A0A7X8LI09-F1
#
_cell.length_a   1.000
_cell.length_b   1.000
_cell.length_c   1.000
_cell.angle_alpha   90.00
_cell.angle_beta   90.00
_cell.angle_gamma   90.00
#
_symmetry.space_group_name_H-M   'P 1'
#
loop_
_entity.id
_entity.type
_entity.pdbx_description
1 polymer ?
#
loop_
_entity_poly.entity_id
_entity_poly.type
_entity_poly.pdbx_seq_one_letter_code
_entity_poly.pdbx_strand_id
1 'polypeptide(L)'
;MLKIIERVCLIMAFGCLAVFTARGNNLRLSRQVLLEQDSVERRMSVGFDLNWENSWRNITNYDAAWVFIKFRAAGSNEWQHGYLVDEDVHVVPGGRVERGLSTVGEEERVVGVFISSASALSGSANYSNVRLVWDYGASGYEWAQGTPVEVSVHAMEMVYVAEGAFYLGSGGTESGSFTDGAWSSGASIPYLVESEAVITIAAEPGALWGRSDSGNNSIGTAGELPAAFPKGYASFYCMKYPLTEAQHVAFLNHLTAAQAELHHSGMAGSYGNTVQLVEGGYVTEAPDRACGYLSWADGAAYLDWSGLRPITETEFEKAGRGGELPVPNECAWGDTTATYQTGFDGIPGSGSETAVPVKANLVRQSTLGSLTRVGIFATAESDRIAAGASYWGIMELSSHPVLLMVSVGRTRGRVFVGSHGDGELSVAGYGTNSDWPGYNATTEVISGGDGAGFRGADFNNPNNLRPQISNRNNASYATSGSTRFAHYGVRGVRSAPVAD
;
A
#
# COMPACT_ATOMS: atom_id res chain seq x y z
N MET A 1 -9.64 -72.48 -5.85
CA MET A 1 -10.91 -71.84 -6.25
C MET A 1 -10.76 -70.35 -5.94
N LEU A 2 -10.84 -69.38 -6.84
CA LEU A 2 -11.33 -69.32 -8.21
C LEU A 2 -10.50 -68.22 -8.90
N LYS A 3 -9.83 -68.52 -10.02
CA LYS A 3 -9.30 -67.53 -10.97
C LYS A 3 -10.31 -67.45 -12.11
N ILE A 4 -10.89 -66.28 -12.36
CA ILE A 4 -11.49 -65.94 -13.65
C ILE A 4 -10.98 -64.56 -14.03
N ILE A 5 -10.32 -64.54 -15.18
CA ILE A 5 -9.94 -63.37 -15.97
C ILE A 5 -11.21 -62.88 -16.66
N GLU A 6 -11.48 -61.57 -16.66
CA GLU A 6 -11.71 -60.79 -17.90
C GLU A 6 -12.10 -59.33 -17.61
N ARG A 7 -11.45 -58.43 -18.38
CA ARG A 7 -11.90 -57.10 -18.84
C ARG A 7 -12.28 -56.05 -17.78
N VAL A 8 -11.42 -55.03 -17.65
CA VAL A 8 -11.84 -53.71 -17.17
C VAL A 8 -11.43 -52.64 -18.16
N CYS A 9 -12.41 -51.78 -18.42
CA CYS A 9 -12.48 -50.70 -19.39
C CYS A 9 -11.37 -49.66 -19.26
N LEU A 10 -10.98 -49.18 -20.44
CA LEU A 10 -10.36 -47.89 -20.68
C LEU A 10 -11.30 -46.79 -20.12
N ILE A 11 -10.94 -46.19 -18.97
CA ILE A 11 -11.52 -44.92 -18.54
C ILE A 11 -10.48 -43.85 -18.86
N MET A 12 -10.66 -43.17 -19.99
CA MET A 12 -10.11 -41.84 -20.21
C MET A 12 -10.69 -40.94 -19.11
N ALA A 13 -9.91 -40.69 -18.06
CA ALA A 13 -10.15 -39.56 -17.19
C ALA A 13 -9.87 -38.31 -18.02
N PHE A 14 -10.94 -37.70 -18.54
CA PHE A 14 -10.95 -36.30 -18.93
C PHE A 14 -10.55 -35.51 -17.68
N GLY A 15 -9.26 -35.21 -17.58
CA GLY A 15 -8.76 -34.24 -16.61
C GLY A 15 -9.47 -32.94 -16.91
N CYS A 16 -10.38 -32.54 -16.03
CA CYS A 16 -10.88 -31.18 -15.98
C CYS A 16 -9.66 -30.27 -15.92
N LEU A 17 -9.32 -29.63 -17.03
CA LEU A 17 -8.59 -28.37 -17.01
C LEU A 17 -9.48 -27.40 -16.25
N ALA A 18 -9.31 -27.34 -14.94
CA ALA A 18 -9.72 -26.18 -14.18
C ALA A 18 -8.92 -25.02 -14.76
N VAL A 19 -9.58 -24.19 -15.56
CA VAL A 19 -9.05 -22.87 -15.91
C VAL A 19 -9.04 -22.11 -14.59
N PHE A 20 -7.89 -22.09 -13.92
CA PHE A 20 -7.68 -21.23 -12.77
C PHE A 20 -7.73 -19.80 -13.28
N THR A 21 -8.80 -19.06 -12.96
CA THR A 21 -8.78 -17.61 -13.09
C THR A 21 -7.82 -17.10 -12.03
N ALA A 22 -6.61 -16.69 -12.40
CA ALA A 22 -5.77 -15.97 -11.45
C ALA A 22 -6.43 -14.61 -11.17
N ARG A 23 -6.70 -14.31 -9.90
CA ARG A 23 -7.35 -13.07 -9.48
C ARG A 23 -6.36 -12.21 -8.71
N GLY A 24 -6.30 -10.91 -9.03
CA GLY A 24 -5.66 -9.95 -8.12
C GLY A 24 -6.44 -9.87 -6.80
N ASN A 25 -5.72 -9.91 -5.68
CA ASN A 25 -6.21 -9.66 -4.32
C ASN A 25 -7.18 -10.72 -3.77
N ASN A 26 -6.63 -11.82 -3.26
CA ASN A 26 -7.39 -12.83 -2.52
C ASN A 26 -6.71 -13.14 -1.17
N LEU A 27 -6.11 -12.13 -0.54
CA LEU A 27 -5.57 -12.26 0.80
C LEU A 27 -6.68 -12.55 1.80
N ARG A 28 -6.54 -13.67 2.53
CA ARG A 28 -7.52 -14.14 3.50
C ARG A 28 -6.85 -14.47 4.81
N LEU A 29 -7.44 -13.93 5.87
CA LEU A 29 -7.23 -14.37 7.24
C LEU A 29 -8.38 -15.28 7.66
N SER A 30 -8.08 -16.39 8.33
CA SER A 30 -9.12 -17.25 8.89
C SER A 30 -8.64 -17.92 10.19
N ARG A 31 -9.57 -18.55 10.92
CA ARG A 31 -9.28 -19.26 12.18
C ARG A 31 -8.50 -18.42 13.20
N GLN A 32 -8.83 -17.14 13.32
CA GLN A 32 -8.24 -16.27 14.35
C GLN A 32 -8.63 -16.78 15.74
N VAL A 33 -7.63 -16.98 16.61
CA VAL A 33 -7.83 -17.57 17.94
C VAL A 33 -6.76 -17.09 18.93
N LEU A 34 -7.15 -16.89 20.18
CA LEU A 34 -6.20 -16.72 21.29
C LEU A 34 -5.70 -18.09 21.74
N LEU A 35 -4.38 -18.22 21.91
CA LEU A 35 -3.71 -19.45 22.30
C LEU A 35 -3.14 -19.31 23.72
N GLU A 36 -1.86 -19.64 23.90
CA GLU A 36 -1.17 -19.66 25.18
C GLU A 36 -0.96 -18.24 25.73
N GLN A 37 -1.33 -18.04 27.00
CA GLN A 37 -1.03 -16.84 27.77
C GLN A 37 0.10 -17.11 28.75
N ASP A 38 1.12 -16.26 28.73
CA ASP A 38 2.09 -16.11 29.80
C ASP A 38 1.72 -14.88 30.64
N SER A 39 1.23 -15.09 31.86
CA SER A 39 0.86 -13.99 32.76
C SER A 39 2.02 -13.41 33.55
N VAL A 40 3.21 -14.03 33.51
CA VAL A 40 4.42 -13.52 34.15
C VAL A 40 5.10 -12.53 33.22
N GLU A 41 5.37 -12.96 31.99
CA GLU A 41 6.00 -12.13 30.94
C GLU A 41 5.00 -11.21 30.23
N ARG A 42 3.71 -11.34 30.56
CA ARG A 42 2.60 -10.55 30.00
C ARG A 42 2.47 -10.70 28.48
N ARG A 43 2.56 -11.94 28.00
CA ARG A 43 2.52 -12.29 26.58
C ARG A 43 1.34 -13.20 26.24
N MET A 44 0.83 -13.06 25.01
CA MET A 44 -0.27 -13.86 24.48
C MET A 44 0.04 -14.30 23.05
N SER A 45 -0.14 -15.58 22.76
CA SER A 45 -0.04 -16.09 21.39
C SER A 45 -1.36 -15.90 20.64
N VAL A 46 -1.31 -15.30 19.45
CA VAL A 46 -2.45 -15.12 18.54
C VAL A 46 -2.25 -16.02 17.33
N GLY A 47 -3.17 -16.98 17.16
CA GLY A 47 -3.16 -17.97 16.09
C GLY A 47 -4.08 -17.59 14.93
N PHE A 48 -3.67 -17.85 13.69
CA PHE A 48 -4.50 -17.68 12.48
C PHE A 48 -3.95 -18.46 11.27
N ASP A 49 -4.75 -18.52 10.21
CA ASP A 49 -4.29 -18.90 8.88
C ASP A 49 -4.22 -17.69 7.96
N LEU A 50 -3.24 -17.70 7.07
CA LEU A 50 -3.00 -16.67 6.07
C LEU A 50 -2.79 -17.30 4.70
N ASN A 51 -3.53 -16.84 3.70
CA ASN A 51 -3.33 -17.26 2.31
C ASN A 51 -3.60 -16.11 1.34
N TRP A 52 -2.94 -16.14 0.19
CA TRP A 52 -3.26 -15.29 -0.96
C TRP A 52 -2.80 -15.95 -2.27
N GLU A 53 -3.31 -15.45 -3.38
CA GLU A 53 -3.01 -15.93 -4.72
C GLU A 53 -1.94 -15.07 -5.40
N ASN A 54 -1.28 -15.62 -6.43
CA ASN A 54 -0.28 -14.89 -7.24
C ASN A 54 0.86 -14.31 -6.41
N SER A 55 1.33 -15.10 -5.44
CA SER A 55 2.56 -14.90 -4.70
C SER A 55 3.78 -15.32 -5.50
N TRP A 56 4.89 -14.64 -5.25
CA TRP A 56 6.17 -15.00 -5.80
C TRP A 56 7.32 -14.73 -4.83
N ARG A 57 8.40 -15.49 -4.99
CA ARG A 57 9.71 -15.17 -4.44
C ARG A 57 10.80 -15.57 -5.40
N ASN A 58 11.64 -14.60 -5.76
CA ASN A 58 12.89 -14.82 -6.46
C ASN A 58 14.04 -14.13 -5.71
N ILE A 59 15.23 -14.08 -6.33
CA ILE A 59 16.43 -13.52 -5.69
C ILE A 59 16.42 -11.98 -5.57
N THR A 60 15.60 -11.29 -6.37
CA THR A 60 15.58 -9.83 -6.49
C THR A 60 14.38 -9.24 -5.76
N ASN A 61 13.20 -9.85 -5.89
CA ASN A 61 11.97 -9.37 -5.27
C ASN A 61 11.03 -10.52 -4.88
N TYR A 62 10.05 -10.16 -4.05
CA TYR A 62 9.01 -11.06 -3.58
C TYR A 62 7.83 -10.24 -3.05
N ASP A 63 6.68 -10.89 -2.92
CA ASP A 63 5.58 -10.35 -2.14
C ASP A 63 5.54 -10.91 -0.72
N ALA A 64 4.85 -10.17 0.14
CA ALA A 64 4.66 -10.47 1.55
C ALA A 64 3.27 -10.02 1.99
N ALA A 65 2.80 -10.50 3.12
CA ALA A 65 1.70 -9.88 3.84
C ALA A 65 2.27 -9.04 5.00
N TRP A 66 1.90 -7.77 5.09
CA TRP A 66 2.07 -7.01 6.33
C TRP A 66 0.92 -7.36 7.26
N VAL A 67 1.23 -7.85 8.46
CA VAL A 67 0.26 -8.33 9.45
C VAL A 67 0.45 -7.61 10.78
N PHE A 68 -0.63 -7.09 11.34
CA PHE A 68 -0.64 -6.43 12.64
C PHE A 68 -1.91 -6.80 13.42
N ILE A 69 -1.91 -6.53 14.74
CA ILE A 69 -2.96 -6.94 15.66
C ILE A 69 -3.61 -5.71 16.29
N LYS A 70 -4.94 -5.70 16.31
CA LYS A 70 -5.73 -4.81 17.15
C LYS A 70 -6.39 -5.63 18.25
N PHE A 71 -6.53 -5.06 19.44
CA PHE A 71 -7.20 -5.72 20.55
C PHE A 71 -8.09 -4.75 21.31
N ARG A 72 -9.03 -5.29 22.08
CA ARG A 72 -9.75 -4.54 23.11
C ARG A 72 -9.97 -5.41 24.34
N ALA A 73 -9.85 -4.79 25.50
CA ALA A 73 -10.20 -5.45 26.76
C ALA A 73 -11.71 -5.74 26.83
N ALA A 74 -12.11 -6.77 27.58
CA ALA A 74 -13.52 -7.10 27.76
C ALA A 74 -14.34 -5.90 28.24
N GLY A 75 -15.43 -5.61 27.53
CA GLY A 75 -16.33 -4.49 27.85
C GLY A 75 -15.81 -3.10 27.46
N SER A 76 -14.59 -3.00 26.91
CA SER A 76 -14.09 -1.78 26.28
C SER A 76 -14.74 -1.61 24.91
N ASN A 77 -15.05 -0.36 24.56
CA ASN A 77 -15.43 0.02 23.19
C ASN A 77 -14.24 0.57 22.38
N GLU A 78 -13.06 0.61 22.98
CA GLU A 78 -11.86 1.18 22.39
C GLU A 78 -10.90 0.06 21.97
N TRP A 79 -10.57 0.05 20.68
CA TRP A 79 -9.54 -0.81 20.11
C TRP A 79 -8.18 -0.13 20.22
N GLN A 80 -7.15 -0.93 20.51
CA GLN A 80 -5.77 -0.50 20.66
C GLN A 80 -4.84 -1.36 19.81
N HIS A 81 -3.60 -0.90 19.62
CA HIS A 81 -2.58 -1.63 18.88
C HIS A 81 -1.88 -2.68 19.75
N GLY A 82 -1.81 -3.93 19.28
CA GLY A 82 -1.11 -5.01 19.97
C GLY A 82 0.34 -5.13 19.50
N TYR A 83 1.29 -4.68 20.32
CA TYR A 83 2.72 -4.72 20.01
C TYR A 83 3.31 -6.13 20.14
N LEU A 84 3.97 -6.61 19.10
CA LEU A 84 4.55 -7.96 19.08
C LEU A 84 5.88 -7.99 19.84
N VAL A 85 6.25 -9.18 20.31
CA VAL A 85 7.54 -9.43 20.96
C VAL A 85 8.67 -9.30 19.94
N ASP A 86 9.73 -8.56 20.29
CA ASP A 86 10.94 -8.44 19.46
C ASP A 86 11.92 -9.62 19.66
N GLU A 87 11.42 -10.84 19.50
CA GLU A 87 12.20 -12.08 19.64
C GLU A 87 11.84 -13.06 18.51
N ASP A 88 12.72 -14.02 18.24
CA ASP A 88 12.44 -15.10 17.27
C ASP A 88 11.52 -16.19 17.85
N VAL A 89 10.32 -15.77 18.25
CA VAL A 89 9.28 -16.60 18.89
C VAL A 89 8.01 -16.73 18.04
N HIS A 90 7.92 -15.95 16.96
CA HIS A 90 6.84 -16.00 15.99
C HIS A 90 6.98 -17.24 15.10
N VAL A 91 5.88 -17.94 14.86
CA VAL A 91 5.88 -19.17 14.07
C VAL A 91 5.06 -18.98 12.82
N VAL A 92 5.69 -19.11 11.66
CA VAL A 92 5.03 -19.17 10.35
C VAL A 92 5.54 -20.40 9.60
N PRO A 93 4.81 -21.54 9.65
CA PRO A 93 5.25 -22.75 8.97
C PRO A 93 5.41 -22.52 7.45
N GLY A 94 6.61 -22.70 6.92
CA GLY A 94 6.94 -22.49 5.50
C GLY A 94 7.11 -21.02 5.08
N GLY A 95 6.96 -20.08 6.01
CA GLY A 95 7.17 -18.66 5.77
C GLY A 95 8.37 -18.10 6.53
N ARG A 96 8.73 -16.87 6.17
CA ARG A 96 9.70 -16.01 6.87
C ARG A 96 8.94 -14.88 7.54
N VAL A 97 9.40 -14.48 8.72
CA VAL A 97 8.91 -13.34 9.48
C VAL A 97 9.97 -12.25 9.51
N GLU A 98 9.59 -11.02 9.18
CA GLU A 98 10.44 -9.84 9.37
C GLU A 98 9.68 -8.83 10.24
N ARG A 99 10.28 -8.41 11.35
CA ARG A 99 9.65 -7.56 12.36
C ARG A 99 9.71 -6.09 11.93
N GLY A 100 8.57 -5.42 11.92
CA GLY A 100 8.49 -3.98 11.63
C GLY A 100 8.49 -3.17 12.92
N LEU A 101 9.65 -2.56 13.23
CA LEU A 101 9.88 -1.72 14.41
C LEU A 101 9.49 -0.26 14.16
N SER A 102 8.69 0.31 15.06
CA SER A 102 8.41 1.75 15.12
C SER A 102 8.76 2.28 16.50
N THR A 103 9.16 3.55 16.58
CA THR A 103 9.28 4.29 17.84
C THR A 103 7.89 4.56 18.42
N VAL A 104 7.62 4.09 19.63
CA VAL A 104 6.39 4.29 20.39
C VAL A 104 6.76 4.96 21.72
N GLY A 105 6.45 6.25 21.85
CA GLY A 105 6.97 7.06 22.95
C GLY A 105 8.50 7.13 22.88
N GLU A 106 9.18 6.53 23.86
CA GLU A 106 10.65 6.48 23.96
C GLU A 106 11.25 5.10 23.63
N GLU A 107 10.41 4.11 23.27
CA GLU A 107 10.82 2.72 23.05
C GLU A 107 10.55 2.26 21.62
N GLU A 108 11.38 1.34 21.10
CA GLU A 108 11.09 0.65 19.84
C GLU A 108 10.15 -0.54 20.11
N ARG A 109 9.09 -0.66 19.30
CA ARG A 109 8.11 -1.75 19.39
C ARG A 109 7.88 -2.39 18.05
N VAL A 110 7.63 -3.69 18.02
CA VAL A 110 7.21 -4.39 16.80
C VAL A 110 5.72 -4.14 16.57
N VAL A 111 5.40 -3.20 15.67
CA VAL A 111 4.02 -2.80 15.30
C VAL A 111 3.36 -3.84 14.37
N GLY A 112 4.16 -4.71 13.77
CA GLY A 112 3.65 -5.77 12.92
C GLY A 112 4.80 -6.55 12.29
N VAL A 113 4.44 -7.49 11.42
CA VAL A 113 5.41 -8.35 10.75
C VAL A 113 5.11 -8.46 9.26
N PHE A 114 6.16 -8.56 8.45
CA PHE A 114 6.05 -9.08 7.09
C PHE A 114 6.14 -10.60 7.13
N ILE A 115 5.16 -11.25 6.53
CA ILE A 115 5.14 -12.69 6.30
C ILE A 115 5.33 -12.96 4.81
N SER A 116 6.44 -13.60 4.45
CA SER A 116 6.77 -13.94 3.06
C SER A 116 7.14 -15.42 2.93
N SER A 117 7.26 -15.94 1.70
CA SER A 117 7.67 -17.34 1.51
C SER A 117 9.11 -17.56 1.95
N ALA A 118 9.41 -18.65 2.65
CA ALA A 118 10.78 -18.98 3.06
C ALA A 118 11.65 -19.46 1.88
N SER A 119 11.04 -19.85 0.77
CA SER A 119 11.71 -20.42 -0.41
C SER A 119 11.22 -19.75 -1.69
N ALA A 120 11.88 -20.03 -2.82
CA ALA A 120 11.36 -19.60 -4.12
C ALA A 120 9.92 -20.09 -4.32
N LEU A 121 9.05 -19.20 -4.78
CA LEU A 121 7.61 -19.45 -4.93
C LEU A 121 7.10 -18.82 -6.22
N SER A 122 6.13 -19.46 -6.84
CA SER A 122 5.26 -18.89 -7.86
C SER A 122 3.90 -19.59 -7.75
N GLY A 123 2.83 -18.83 -7.50
CA GLY A 123 1.49 -19.38 -7.28
C GLY A 123 0.91 -18.92 -5.94
N SER A 124 0.16 -19.77 -5.25
CA SER A 124 -0.48 -19.37 -3.98
C SER A 124 0.46 -19.48 -2.78
N ALA A 125 0.43 -18.49 -1.90
CA ALA A 125 1.01 -18.59 -0.56
C ALA A 125 -0.04 -19.13 0.42
N ASN A 126 0.33 -20.12 1.22
CA ASN A 126 -0.56 -20.76 2.18
C ASN A 126 0.20 -21.05 3.48
N TYR A 127 -0.10 -20.31 4.54
CA TYR A 127 0.47 -20.49 5.86
C TYR A 127 -0.64 -20.85 6.85
N SER A 128 -0.63 -22.09 7.30
CA SER A 128 -1.57 -22.57 8.32
C SER A 128 -0.92 -22.54 9.70
N ASN A 129 -1.74 -22.30 10.72
CA ASN A 129 -1.30 -22.27 12.12
C ASN A 129 -0.16 -21.26 12.36
N VAL A 130 -0.28 -20.08 11.75
CA VAL A 130 0.57 -18.95 12.09
C VAL A 130 0.35 -18.59 13.55
N ARG A 131 1.42 -18.30 14.28
CA ARG A 131 1.40 -17.85 15.68
C ARG A 131 2.26 -16.61 15.84
N LEU A 132 1.64 -15.47 16.11
CA LEU A 132 2.34 -14.25 16.52
C LEU A 132 2.26 -14.12 18.04
N VAL A 133 3.33 -13.62 18.66
CA VAL A 133 3.39 -13.44 20.12
C VAL A 133 3.23 -11.95 20.39
N TRP A 134 2.09 -11.59 20.97
CA TRP A 134 1.74 -10.24 21.40
C TRP A 134 2.23 -10.01 22.83
N ASP A 135 2.94 -8.92 23.06
CA ASP A 135 3.30 -8.40 24.37
C ASP A 135 2.20 -7.43 24.85
N TYR A 136 1.25 -7.94 25.63
CA TYR A 136 0.21 -7.06 26.19
C TYR A 136 0.72 -6.23 27.38
N GLY A 137 1.86 -6.60 27.95
CA GLY A 137 2.58 -5.79 28.93
C GLY A 137 3.10 -4.49 28.31
N ALA A 138 3.60 -4.54 27.08
CA ALA A 138 3.98 -3.37 26.29
C ALA A 138 2.82 -2.42 26.04
N SER A 139 1.59 -2.95 25.96
CA SER A 139 0.34 -2.18 25.87
C SER A 139 -0.20 -1.72 27.25
N GLY A 140 0.54 -1.94 28.34
CA GLY A 140 0.19 -1.47 29.69
C GLY A 140 -0.78 -2.36 30.48
N TYR A 141 -1.01 -3.61 30.06
CA TYR A 141 -1.97 -4.51 30.70
C TYR A 141 -1.33 -5.59 31.59
N GLU A 142 -2.05 -5.97 32.64
CA GLU A 142 -1.71 -7.05 33.59
C GLU A 142 -2.88 -8.02 33.75
N TRP A 143 -3.22 -8.76 32.70
CA TRP A 143 -4.35 -9.68 32.74
C TRP A 143 -4.01 -10.98 33.46
N ALA A 144 -4.88 -11.38 34.38
CA ALA A 144 -4.87 -12.72 34.95
C ALA A 144 -5.18 -13.78 33.88
N GLN A 145 -4.78 -15.03 34.16
CA GLN A 145 -5.03 -16.13 33.24
C GLN A 145 -6.53 -16.27 32.93
N GLY A 146 -6.87 -16.36 31.65
CA GLY A 146 -8.26 -16.55 31.21
C GLY A 146 -9.13 -15.28 31.22
N THR A 147 -8.53 -14.10 31.47
CA THR A 147 -9.23 -12.82 31.28
C THR A 147 -9.72 -12.72 29.83
N PRO A 148 -11.01 -12.43 29.59
CA PRO A 148 -11.50 -12.29 28.22
C PRO A 148 -10.88 -11.06 27.55
N VAL A 149 -10.41 -11.24 26.33
CA VAL A 149 -9.84 -10.20 25.46
C VAL A 149 -10.30 -10.49 24.05
N GLU A 150 -10.59 -9.45 23.29
CA GLU A 150 -10.89 -9.57 21.87
C GLU A 150 -9.68 -9.14 21.05
N VAL A 151 -9.37 -9.90 20.01
CA VAL A 151 -8.30 -9.59 19.05
C VAL A 151 -8.85 -9.60 17.63
N SER A 152 -8.23 -8.79 16.79
CA SER A 152 -8.54 -8.63 15.38
C SER A 152 -7.22 -8.54 14.63
N VAL A 153 -6.94 -9.58 13.84
CA VAL A 153 -5.75 -9.63 12.98
C VAL A 153 -6.10 -8.97 11.66
N HIS A 154 -5.22 -8.07 11.22
CA HIS A 154 -5.34 -7.36 9.95
C HIS A 154 -4.14 -7.68 9.07
N ALA A 155 -4.36 -7.73 7.77
CA ALA A 155 -3.29 -7.99 6.81
C ALA A 155 -3.52 -7.32 5.46
N MET A 156 -2.42 -7.04 4.76
CA MET A 156 -2.43 -6.51 3.39
C MET A 156 -1.23 -7.01 2.59
N GLU A 157 -1.42 -7.20 1.28
CA GLU A 157 -0.35 -7.60 0.37
C GLU A 157 0.63 -6.44 0.14
N MET A 158 1.91 -6.73 0.31
CA MET A 158 3.05 -5.84 0.12
C MET A 158 4.01 -6.46 -0.87
N VAL A 159 4.83 -5.61 -1.51
CA VAL A 159 5.91 -6.02 -2.41
C VAL A 159 7.21 -5.47 -1.89
N TYR A 160 8.23 -6.33 -1.79
CA TYR A 160 9.59 -5.92 -1.48
C TYR A 160 10.22 -5.23 -2.71
N VAL A 161 10.60 -3.97 -2.53
CA VAL A 161 11.36 -3.17 -3.49
C VAL A 161 12.82 -3.19 -3.03
N ALA A 162 13.68 -3.81 -3.83
CA ALA A 162 15.07 -4.00 -3.47
C ALA A 162 15.87 -2.69 -3.49
N GLU A 163 16.88 -2.65 -2.62
CA GLU A 163 17.88 -1.57 -2.60
C GLU A 163 18.56 -1.45 -3.96
N GLY A 164 18.86 -0.20 -4.36
CA GLY A 164 19.80 0.07 -5.43
C GLY A 164 19.47 1.32 -6.21
N ALA A 165 20.42 1.72 -7.06
CA ALA A 165 20.30 2.91 -7.89
C ALA A 165 19.09 2.86 -8.83
N PHE A 166 18.57 4.04 -9.18
CA PHE A 166 17.47 4.21 -10.10
C PHE A 166 17.43 5.63 -10.65
N TYR A 167 16.63 5.84 -11.70
CA TYR A 167 16.44 7.14 -12.32
C TYR A 167 15.11 7.78 -11.91
N LEU A 168 15.15 9.08 -11.58
CA LEU A 168 14.01 9.98 -11.50
C LEU A 168 13.83 10.71 -12.84
N GLY A 169 12.60 10.84 -13.29
CA GLY A 169 12.30 11.34 -14.63
C GLY A 169 12.50 10.27 -15.71
N SER A 170 11.95 10.52 -16.90
CA SER A 170 11.92 9.53 -17.98
C SER A 170 12.69 9.94 -19.24
N GLY A 171 13.16 11.18 -19.30
CA GLY A 171 13.66 11.77 -20.54
C GLY A 171 12.55 12.20 -21.50
N GLY A 172 11.28 12.06 -21.08
CA GLY A 172 10.13 12.49 -21.84
C GLY A 172 9.76 13.95 -21.62
N THR A 173 8.50 14.24 -21.98
CA THR A 173 7.91 15.59 -21.93
C THR A 173 6.76 15.70 -20.94
N GLU A 174 6.72 14.83 -19.93
CA GLU A 174 5.70 14.83 -18.89
C GLU A 174 5.71 16.10 -18.04
N SER A 175 4.52 16.51 -17.59
CA SER A 175 4.34 17.72 -16.79
C SER A 175 5.17 17.66 -15.52
N GLY A 176 6.03 18.66 -15.30
CA GLY A 176 6.78 18.83 -14.06
C GLY A 176 7.76 17.73 -13.69
N SER A 177 8.06 16.78 -14.59
CA SER A 177 8.90 15.61 -14.29
C SER A 177 10.23 15.99 -13.66
N PHE A 178 10.78 15.11 -12.83
CA PHE A 178 12.16 15.26 -12.36
C PHE A 178 13.13 15.26 -13.55
N THR A 179 14.24 15.97 -13.39
CA THR A 179 15.32 16.07 -14.37
C THR A 179 16.61 16.47 -13.68
N ASP A 180 17.76 16.24 -14.31
CA ASP A 180 19.02 16.88 -13.96
C ASP A 180 18.92 18.40 -14.19
N GLY A 181 19.54 19.19 -13.31
CA GLY A 181 19.54 20.64 -13.35
C GLY A 181 20.29 21.26 -14.54
N ALA A 182 21.03 20.48 -15.33
CA ALA A 182 21.54 20.89 -16.63
C ALA A 182 20.44 21.07 -17.70
N TRP A 183 19.23 20.55 -17.46
CA TRP A 183 18.12 20.65 -18.39
C TRP A 183 17.61 22.10 -18.51
N SER A 184 17.34 22.52 -19.75
CA SER A 184 16.82 23.86 -20.05
C SER A 184 15.53 23.86 -20.87
N SER A 185 15.35 22.89 -21.78
CA SER A 185 14.14 22.76 -22.59
C SER A 185 14.03 21.38 -23.25
N GLY A 186 12.85 21.04 -23.76
CA GLY A 186 12.62 19.80 -24.51
C GLY A 186 12.49 18.55 -23.64
N ALA A 187 13.04 17.44 -24.13
CA ALA A 187 13.17 16.17 -23.42
C ALA A 187 13.99 16.36 -22.13
N SER A 188 13.51 15.80 -21.02
CA SER A 188 14.24 15.85 -19.74
C SER A 188 15.54 15.06 -19.78
N ILE A 189 16.38 15.25 -18.78
CA ILE A 189 17.56 14.44 -18.52
C ILE A 189 17.26 13.65 -17.25
N PRO A 190 17.02 12.32 -17.30
CA PRO A 190 16.78 11.55 -16.08
C PRO A 190 17.89 11.73 -15.05
N TYR A 191 17.51 11.96 -13.80
CA TYR A 191 18.42 12.16 -12.68
C TYR A 191 18.69 10.84 -11.98
N LEU A 192 19.96 10.46 -11.81
CA LEU A 192 20.34 9.21 -11.17
C LEU A 192 20.42 9.37 -9.65
N VAL A 193 19.70 8.53 -8.91
CA VAL A 193 19.79 8.39 -7.46
C VAL A 193 20.66 7.19 -7.14
N GLU A 194 21.80 7.41 -6.49
CA GLU A 194 22.82 6.37 -6.20
C GLU A 194 22.96 6.03 -4.72
N SER A 195 22.32 6.77 -3.81
CA SER A 195 22.35 6.51 -2.37
C SER A 195 21.26 7.28 -1.63
N GLU A 196 21.16 7.06 -0.32
CA GLU A 196 20.39 7.91 0.58
C GLU A 196 21.16 9.17 1.04
N ALA A 197 22.31 9.52 0.45
CA ALA A 197 23.02 10.77 0.77
C ALA A 197 22.22 12.02 0.35
N VAL A 198 22.61 13.19 0.87
CA VAL A 198 21.98 14.47 0.55
C VAL A 198 21.96 14.70 -0.98
N ILE A 199 20.81 15.10 -1.51
CA ILE A 199 20.65 15.51 -2.91
C ILE A 199 20.41 17.03 -2.95
N THR A 200 21.26 17.75 -3.67
CA THR A 200 21.04 19.18 -3.96
C THR A 200 19.89 19.35 -4.95
N ILE A 201 18.99 20.31 -4.68
CA ILE A 201 17.94 20.77 -5.60
C ILE A 201 18.34 22.13 -6.15
N ALA A 202 18.78 22.18 -7.41
CA ALA A 202 19.21 23.40 -8.08
C ALA A 202 19.18 23.24 -9.61
N ALA A 203 19.10 24.37 -10.33
CA ALA A 203 19.20 24.41 -11.79
C ALA A 203 20.66 24.43 -12.25
N GLU A 204 21.42 23.40 -11.85
CA GLU A 204 22.82 23.21 -12.22
C GLU A 204 23.13 21.73 -12.53
N PRO A 205 24.13 21.42 -13.37
CA PRO A 205 24.46 20.05 -13.73
C PRO A 205 24.77 19.17 -12.52
N GLY A 206 24.16 17.98 -12.45
CA GLY A 206 24.36 17.03 -11.35
C GLY A 206 23.47 17.27 -10.12
N ALA A 207 22.66 18.32 -10.10
CA ALA A 207 21.64 18.55 -9.08
C ALA A 207 20.25 18.06 -9.55
N LEU A 208 19.38 17.68 -8.60
CA LEU A 208 18.00 17.35 -8.91
C LEU A 208 17.23 18.63 -9.25
N TRP A 209 16.46 18.59 -10.33
CA TRP A 209 15.57 19.66 -10.73
C TRP A 209 14.23 19.11 -11.25
N GLY A 210 13.37 19.99 -11.73
CA GLY A 210 12.12 19.61 -12.36
C GLY A 210 11.86 20.43 -13.62
N ARG A 211 11.06 19.86 -14.53
CA ARG A 211 10.64 20.57 -15.76
C ARG A 211 9.73 21.77 -15.50
N SER A 212 9.31 21.95 -14.25
CA SER A 212 8.54 23.10 -13.78
C SER A 212 9.07 23.51 -12.41
N ASP A 213 9.20 24.82 -12.21
CA ASP A 213 9.66 25.46 -10.97
C ASP A 213 8.58 26.34 -10.32
N SER A 214 7.36 26.36 -10.89
CA SER A 214 6.22 27.14 -10.40
C SER A 214 4.89 26.38 -10.57
N GLY A 215 3.90 26.70 -9.73
CA GLY A 215 2.60 26.05 -9.76
C GLY A 215 2.58 24.65 -9.13
N ASN A 216 1.52 23.89 -9.41
CA ASN A 216 1.20 22.65 -8.70
C ASN A 216 2.04 21.44 -9.14
N ASN A 217 2.77 21.56 -10.25
CA ASN A 217 3.65 20.54 -10.81
C ASN A 217 5.14 20.86 -10.60
N SER A 218 5.43 21.86 -9.76
CA SER A 218 6.76 22.38 -9.53
C SER A 218 7.69 21.43 -8.75
N ILE A 219 9.01 21.57 -8.92
CA ILE A 219 10.02 21.02 -8.00
C ILE A 219 10.22 21.88 -6.74
N GLY A 220 9.60 23.06 -6.68
CA GLY A 220 9.72 24.04 -5.61
C GLY A 220 10.97 24.91 -5.75
N THR A 221 11.32 25.63 -4.68
CA THR A 221 12.53 26.45 -4.65
C THR A 221 13.79 25.58 -4.56
N ALA A 222 14.94 26.14 -4.92
CA ALA A 222 16.23 25.50 -4.66
C ALA A 222 16.39 25.14 -3.16
N GLY A 223 17.19 24.12 -2.87
CA GLY A 223 17.39 23.58 -1.53
C GLY A 223 18.02 22.21 -1.58
N GLU A 224 17.67 21.33 -0.65
CA GLU A 224 18.20 19.98 -0.57
C GLU A 224 17.11 18.97 -0.18
N LEU A 225 17.31 17.71 -0.56
CA LEU A 225 16.70 16.55 0.08
C LEU A 225 17.71 15.97 1.06
N PRO A 226 17.45 16.05 2.39
CA PRO A 226 18.35 15.53 3.40
C PRO A 226 18.56 14.03 3.30
N ALA A 227 19.63 13.54 3.92
CA ALA A 227 19.93 12.10 3.93
C ALA A 227 18.79 11.27 4.55
N ALA A 228 18.13 11.81 5.58
CA ALA A 228 17.00 11.17 6.27
C ALA A 228 15.71 11.07 5.43
N PHE A 229 15.55 11.88 4.38
CA PHE A 229 14.37 11.78 3.51
C PHE A 229 14.41 10.46 2.73
N PRO A 230 13.39 9.59 2.78
CA PRO A 230 13.40 8.33 2.04
C PRO A 230 13.40 8.57 0.53
N LYS A 231 14.56 8.43 -0.11
CA LYS A 231 14.70 8.64 -1.55
C LYS A 231 14.24 7.42 -2.34
N GLY A 232 14.33 6.23 -1.74
CA GLY A 232 13.98 4.96 -2.37
C GLY A 232 15.20 4.24 -2.95
N TYR A 233 16.41 4.68 -2.58
CA TYR A 233 17.62 3.89 -2.79
C TYR A 233 17.60 2.69 -1.83
N ALA A 234 17.36 2.93 -0.54
CA ALA A 234 17.23 1.86 0.45
C ALA A 234 16.00 0.98 0.16
N SER A 235 16.06 -0.30 0.54
CA SER A 235 14.95 -1.22 0.34
C SER A 235 13.73 -0.87 1.20
N PHE A 236 12.53 -1.09 0.63
CA PHE A 236 11.26 -0.85 1.32
C PHE A 236 10.18 -1.82 0.83
N TYR A 237 9.14 -1.97 1.63
CA TYR A 237 7.90 -2.64 1.23
C TYR A 237 6.88 -1.61 0.78
N CYS A 238 6.22 -1.88 -0.34
CA CYS A 238 5.12 -1.06 -0.86
C CYS A 238 3.83 -1.88 -0.90
N MET A 239 2.70 -1.29 -0.49
CA MET A 239 1.41 -1.97 -0.70
C MET A 239 1.25 -2.33 -2.19
N LYS A 240 0.96 -3.61 -2.44
CA LYS A 240 0.81 -4.16 -3.79
C LYS A 240 -0.34 -3.47 -4.53
N TYR A 241 -1.41 -3.20 -3.78
CA TYR A 241 -2.63 -2.53 -4.22
C TYR A 241 -2.86 -1.24 -3.42
N PRO A 242 -3.58 -0.25 -3.96
CA PRO A 242 -4.08 0.87 -3.17
C PRO A 242 -5.08 0.38 -2.11
N LEU A 243 -5.31 1.19 -1.07
CA LEU A 243 -6.27 0.89 0.00
C LEU A 243 -7.63 0.50 -0.56
N THR A 244 -8.21 -0.62 -0.11
CA THR A 244 -9.54 -1.08 -0.57
C THR A 244 -10.68 -0.62 0.35
N GLU A 245 -11.92 -0.67 -0.14
CA GLU A 245 -13.10 -0.36 0.68
C GLU A 245 -13.20 -1.27 1.91
N ALA A 246 -12.89 -2.57 1.80
CA ALA A 246 -12.91 -3.48 2.96
C ALA A 246 -11.86 -3.09 4.01
N GLN A 247 -10.66 -2.70 3.59
CA GLN A 247 -9.61 -2.27 4.49
C GLN A 247 -9.96 -0.95 5.20
N HIS A 248 -10.60 -0.01 4.49
CA HIS A 248 -11.10 1.21 5.10
C HIS A 248 -12.27 0.95 6.06
N VAL A 249 -13.20 0.04 5.71
CA VAL A 249 -14.28 -0.40 6.61
C VAL A 249 -13.73 -1.05 7.87
N ALA A 250 -12.70 -1.90 7.73
CA ALA A 250 -12.02 -2.50 8.88
C ALA A 250 -11.43 -1.42 9.79
N PHE A 251 -10.76 -0.41 9.22
CA PHE A 251 -10.28 0.75 9.96
C PHE A 251 -11.40 1.48 10.72
N LEU A 252 -12.46 1.91 10.04
CA LEU A 252 -13.57 2.64 10.65
C LEU A 252 -14.23 1.87 11.80
N ASN A 253 -14.37 0.55 11.68
CA ASN A 253 -14.94 -0.31 12.73
C ASN A 253 -14.00 -0.56 13.93
N HIS A 254 -12.75 -0.08 13.88
CA HIS A 254 -11.80 -0.11 14.98
C HIS A 254 -11.52 1.28 15.58
N LEU A 255 -12.35 2.27 15.22
CA LEU A 255 -12.29 3.61 15.79
C LEU A 255 -13.47 3.82 16.76
N THR A 256 -13.34 4.83 17.62
CA THR A 256 -14.52 5.35 18.32
C THR A 256 -15.51 5.96 17.32
N ALA A 257 -16.79 6.07 17.68
CA ALA A 257 -17.80 6.62 16.78
C ALA A 257 -17.45 8.03 16.24
N ALA A 258 -16.88 8.90 17.09
CA ALA A 258 -16.48 10.24 16.69
C ALA A 258 -15.29 10.24 15.71
N GLN A 259 -14.31 9.37 15.94
CA GLN A 259 -13.18 9.19 15.03
C GLN A 259 -13.62 8.57 13.70
N ALA A 260 -14.54 7.59 13.73
CA ALA A 260 -15.07 6.98 12.52
C ALA A 260 -15.90 7.98 11.68
N GLU A 261 -16.72 8.82 12.32
CA GLU A 261 -17.45 9.89 11.65
C GLU A 261 -16.49 10.88 10.97
N LEU A 262 -15.39 11.24 11.65
CA LEU A 262 -14.36 12.11 11.08
C LEU A 262 -13.76 11.51 9.80
N HIS A 263 -13.50 10.20 9.77
CA HIS A 263 -12.83 9.51 8.66
C HIS A 263 -13.77 8.91 7.62
N HIS A 264 -15.08 9.01 7.80
CA HIS A 264 -16.07 8.56 6.83
C HIS A 264 -16.45 9.69 5.87
N SER A 265 -16.49 9.39 4.57
CA SER A 265 -16.81 10.39 3.55
C SER A 265 -18.29 10.75 3.45
N GLY A 266 -19.19 9.85 3.88
CA GLY A 266 -20.63 10.00 3.67
C GLY A 266 -21.08 9.86 2.20
N MET A 267 -20.22 9.39 1.29
CA MET A 267 -20.44 9.42 -0.17
C MET A 267 -20.97 8.11 -0.77
N ALA A 268 -21.58 7.24 0.03
CA ALA A 268 -22.15 5.98 -0.45
C ALA A 268 -23.12 6.21 -1.62
N GLY A 269 -23.00 5.40 -2.68
CA GLY A 269 -23.76 5.52 -3.92
C GLY A 269 -23.22 6.56 -4.92
N SER A 270 -22.25 7.39 -4.53
CA SER A 270 -21.64 8.39 -5.41
C SER A 270 -20.36 7.85 -6.06
N TYR A 271 -20.30 7.85 -7.39
CA TYR A 271 -19.14 7.38 -8.17
C TYR A 271 -18.65 5.97 -7.78
N GLY A 272 -19.60 5.08 -7.46
CA GLY A 272 -19.32 3.71 -7.07
C GLY A 272 -18.73 3.53 -5.67
N ASN A 273 -18.67 4.54 -4.81
CA ASN A 273 -18.32 4.29 -3.41
C ASN A 273 -19.46 3.52 -2.72
N THR A 274 -19.14 2.46 -1.98
CA THR A 274 -20.15 1.65 -1.27
C THR A 274 -19.96 1.58 0.25
N VAL A 275 -19.07 2.40 0.81
CA VAL A 275 -18.80 2.45 2.25
C VAL A 275 -19.90 3.21 2.98
N GLN A 276 -20.67 2.53 3.82
CA GLN A 276 -21.81 3.10 4.56
C GLN A 276 -21.95 2.53 5.97
N LEU A 277 -22.56 3.31 6.86
CA LEU A 277 -22.93 2.89 8.21
C LEU A 277 -24.29 2.18 8.17
N VAL A 278 -24.33 0.93 8.65
CA VAL A 278 -25.55 0.11 8.76
C VAL A 278 -25.60 -0.49 10.16
N GLU A 279 -26.70 -0.26 10.88
CA GLU A 279 -26.94 -0.84 12.21
C GLU A 279 -25.78 -0.64 13.23
N GLY A 280 -25.06 0.48 13.13
CA GLY A 280 -23.96 0.82 14.04
C GLY A 280 -22.59 0.26 13.63
N GLY A 281 -22.47 -0.41 12.49
CA GLY A 281 -21.20 -0.84 11.90
C GLY A 281 -21.04 -0.37 10.46
N TYR A 282 -19.80 -0.07 10.04
CA TYR A 282 -19.52 0.24 8.65
C TYR A 282 -19.45 -1.04 7.81
N VAL A 283 -20.00 -0.98 6.60
CA VAL A 283 -20.03 -2.08 5.63
C VAL A 283 -19.71 -1.56 4.22
N THR A 284 -19.36 -2.47 3.32
CA THR A 284 -19.19 -2.21 1.88
C THR A 284 -19.77 -3.36 1.07
N GLU A 285 -20.34 -3.06 -0.09
CA GLU A 285 -20.81 -4.06 -1.06
C GLU A 285 -19.73 -4.41 -2.10
N ALA A 286 -18.60 -3.68 -2.10
CA ALA A 286 -17.50 -3.85 -3.04
C ALA A 286 -16.14 -3.93 -2.32
N PRO A 287 -15.90 -5.01 -1.55
CA PRO A 287 -14.76 -5.11 -0.63
C PRO A 287 -13.38 -4.93 -1.31
N ASP A 288 -13.25 -5.40 -2.56
CA ASP A 288 -11.98 -5.38 -3.30
C ASP A 288 -11.82 -4.13 -4.19
N ARG A 289 -12.78 -3.22 -4.20
CA ARG A 289 -12.68 -1.94 -4.93
C ARG A 289 -11.65 -1.05 -4.25
N ALA A 290 -10.82 -0.37 -5.04
CA ALA A 290 -9.98 0.70 -4.51
C ALA A 290 -10.85 1.76 -3.81
N CYS A 291 -10.46 2.18 -2.61
CA CYS A 291 -11.20 3.16 -1.84
C CYS A 291 -10.88 4.58 -2.31
N GLY A 292 -11.91 5.27 -2.80
CA GLY A 292 -11.88 6.69 -3.11
C GLY A 292 -12.40 7.54 -1.96
N TYR A 293 -12.50 8.85 -2.18
CA TYR A 293 -12.94 9.83 -1.17
C TYR A 293 -12.11 9.86 0.11
N LEU A 294 -10.80 9.60 -0.01
CA LEU A 294 -9.87 9.75 1.09
C LEU A 294 -9.21 11.13 1.01
N SER A 295 -9.05 11.78 2.16
CA SER A 295 -8.24 12.99 2.30
C SER A 295 -6.82 12.63 2.75
N TRP A 296 -5.91 13.62 2.76
CA TRP A 296 -4.57 13.40 3.32
C TRP A 296 -4.64 12.98 4.79
N ALA A 297 -5.51 13.60 5.59
CA ALA A 297 -5.66 13.24 7.00
C ALA A 297 -6.23 11.82 7.19
N ASP A 298 -7.14 11.38 6.32
CA ASP A 298 -7.64 9.99 6.35
C ASP A 298 -6.53 8.99 6.03
N GLY A 299 -5.72 9.30 5.01
CA GLY A 299 -4.57 8.49 4.64
C GLY A 299 -3.53 8.43 5.75
N ALA A 300 -3.18 9.57 6.34
CA ALA A 300 -2.26 9.63 7.47
C ALA A 300 -2.78 8.81 8.66
N ALA A 301 -4.05 8.97 9.05
CA ALA A 301 -4.63 8.18 10.15
C ALA A 301 -4.63 6.67 9.85
N TYR A 302 -4.99 6.25 8.63
CA TYR A 302 -4.94 4.83 8.26
C TYR A 302 -3.51 4.27 8.29
N LEU A 303 -2.55 5.02 7.75
CA LEU A 303 -1.15 4.60 7.70
C LEU A 303 -0.54 4.55 9.10
N ASP A 304 -0.88 5.48 9.98
CA ASP A 304 -0.47 5.45 11.38
C ASP A 304 -1.05 4.21 12.09
N TRP A 305 -2.39 4.07 12.03
CA TRP A 305 -3.12 2.95 12.63
C TRP A 305 -2.63 1.57 12.16
N SER A 306 -2.22 1.44 10.90
CA SER A 306 -1.72 0.20 10.32
C SER A 306 -0.21 0.00 10.48
N GLY A 307 0.52 0.94 11.06
CA GLY A 307 1.98 0.85 11.18
C GLY A 307 2.68 0.95 9.82
N LEU A 308 2.21 1.79 8.92
CA LEU A 308 2.86 2.12 7.65
C LEU A 308 3.26 3.59 7.65
N ARG A 309 3.86 4.06 6.56
CA ARG A 309 4.12 5.48 6.33
C ARG A 309 3.69 5.91 4.93
N PRO A 310 3.49 7.22 4.72
CA PRO A 310 3.36 7.76 3.39
C PRO A 310 4.58 7.45 2.51
N ILE A 311 4.31 7.19 1.24
CA ILE A 311 5.31 7.00 0.20
C ILE A 311 5.74 8.36 -0.38
N THR A 312 7.02 8.51 -0.69
CA THR A 312 7.55 9.72 -1.31
C THR A 312 7.40 9.71 -2.83
N GLU A 313 7.44 10.88 -3.48
CA GLU A 313 7.45 10.96 -4.95
C GLU A 313 8.62 10.20 -5.59
N THR A 314 9.76 10.10 -4.91
CA THR A 314 10.95 9.42 -5.44
C THR A 314 10.83 7.91 -5.29
N GLU A 315 10.30 7.44 -4.16
CA GLU A 315 9.93 6.03 -3.96
C GLU A 315 8.85 5.58 -4.94
N PHE A 316 7.89 6.44 -5.31
CA PHE A 316 6.89 6.15 -6.35
C PHE A 316 7.54 5.80 -7.69
N GLU A 317 8.52 6.61 -8.12
CA GLU A 317 9.22 6.35 -9.38
C GLU A 317 10.07 5.07 -9.31
N LYS A 318 10.73 4.81 -8.18
CA LYS A 318 11.41 3.52 -7.93
C LYS A 318 10.43 2.35 -7.97
N ALA A 319 9.27 2.47 -7.33
CA ALA A 319 8.23 1.45 -7.28
C ALA A 319 7.62 1.17 -8.66
N GLY A 320 7.60 2.16 -9.55
CA GLY A 320 7.18 2.01 -10.95
C GLY A 320 8.24 1.33 -11.82
N ARG A 321 9.45 1.89 -11.84
CA ARG A 321 10.50 1.62 -12.84
C ARG A 321 11.53 0.58 -12.42
N GLY A 322 11.78 0.44 -11.12
CA GLY A 322 12.93 -0.33 -10.63
C GLY A 322 14.26 0.34 -11.00
N GLY A 323 15.26 -0.48 -11.33
CA GLY A 323 16.61 -0.02 -11.73
C GLY A 323 16.80 0.11 -13.24
N GLU A 324 15.75 -0.10 -14.04
CA GLU A 324 15.84 -0.04 -15.51
C GLU A 324 16.09 1.37 -16.03
N LEU A 325 16.67 1.46 -17.23
CA LEU A 325 16.80 2.74 -17.93
C LEU A 325 15.40 3.28 -18.26
N PRO A 326 15.12 4.57 -18.01
CA PRO A 326 13.80 5.10 -18.27
C PRO A 326 13.43 5.11 -19.75
N VAL A 327 12.17 4.80 -20.04
CA VAL A 327 11.56 5.01 -21.36
C VAL A 327 10.75 6.30 -21.34
N PRO A 328 10.97 7.24 -22.28
CA PRO A 328 10.25 8.51 -22.31
C PRO A 328 8.72 8.35 -22.31
N ASN A 329 8.05 8.97 -21.34
CA ASN A 329 6.58 8.91 -21.16
C ASN A 329 6.01 7.52 -20.82
N GLU A 330 6.82 6.64 -20.23
CA GLU A 330 6.38 5.30 -19.83
C GLU A 330 5.36 5.29 -18.68
N CYS A 331 4.50 4.29 -18.72
CA CYS A 331 3.68 3.88 -17.58
C CYS A 331 4.43 2.80 -16.76
N ALA A 332 3.84 2.32 -15.66
CA ALA A 332 4.46 1.40 -14.71
C ALA A 332 5.00 0.11 -15.37
N TRP A 333 4.36 -0.35 -16.43
CA TRP A 333 4.77 -1.53 -17.18
C TRP A 333 5.97 -1.32 -18.12
N GLY A 334 6.55 -0.10 -18.17
CA GLY A 334 7.77 0.20 -18.92
C GLY A 334 7.57 0.52 -20.40
N ASP A 335 6.33 0.80 -20.82
CA ASP A 335 5.98 1.24 -22.17
C ASP A 335 4.92 2.36 -22.12
N THR A 336 4.72 3.02 -23.25
CA THR A 336 3.71 4.06 -23.49
C THR A 336 2.37 3.50 -23.97
N THR A 337 2.33 2.24 -24.44
CA THR A 337 1.11 1.62 -24.95
C THR A 337 0.16 1.27 -23.80
N ALA A 338 -1.03 1.86 -23.81
CA ALA A 338 -2.10 1.58 -22.84
C ALA A 338 -3.35 1.08 -23.55
N THR A 339 -3.97 0.04 -22.99
CA THR A 339 -5.30 -0.42 -23.39
C THR A 339 -6.29 -0.05 -22.29
N TYR A 340 -7.27 0.76 -22.65
CA TYR A 340 -8.24 1.30 -21.71
C TYR A 340 -9.31 0.27 -21.37
N GLN A 341 -9.57 0.07 -20.08
CA GLN A 341 -10.78 -0.59 -19.59
C GLN A 341 -11.98 0.33 -19.86
N THR A 342 -12.97 -0.19 -20.57
CA THR A 342 -14.21 0.51 -20.91
C THR A 342 -15.46 -0.21 -20.40
N GLY A 343 -15.32 -1.41 -19.83
CA GLY A 343 -16.41 -2.14 -19.20
C GLY A 343 -15.92 -3.20 -18.22
N PHE A 344 -16.86 -4.01 -17.76
CA PHE A 344 -16.63 -5.17 -16.90
C PHE A 344 -17.24 -6.41 -17.55
N ASP A 345 -16.59 -7.54 -17.36
CA ASP A 345 -17.23 -8.85 -17.48
C ASP A 345 -17.51 -9.36 -16.06
N GLY A 346 -18.76 -9.72 -15.78
CA GLY A 346 -19.28 -9.95 -14.43
C GLY A 346 -19.91 -8.70 -13.78
N ILE A 347 -20.22 -8.82 -12.48
CA ILE A 347 -20.91 -7.77 -11.70
C ILE A 347 -19.85 -6.85 -11.07
N PRO A 348 -19.83 -5.53 -11.36
CA PRO A 348 -18.88 -4.60 -10.75
C PRO A 348 -19.01 -4.56 -9.23
N GLY A 349 -17.89 -4.71 -8.51
CA GLY A 349 -17.85 -4.78 -7.04
C GLY A 349 -18.02 -6.19 -6.47
N SER A 350 -18.26 -7.22 -7.30
CA SER A 350 -18.42 -8.60 -6.83
C SER A 350 -17.14 -9.24 -6.27
N GLY A 351 -15.96 -8.65 -6.52
CA GLY A 351 -14.66 -9.26 -6.24
C GLY A 351 -14.24 -10.28 -7.31
N SER A 352 -15.09 -10.54 -8.31
CA SER A 352 -14.88 -11.55 -9.35
C SER A 352 -14.91 -10.99 -10.76
N GLU A 353 -15.27 -9.72 -10.93
CA GLU A 353 -15.31 -9.07 -12.22
C GLU A 353 -13.91 -8.92 -12.83
N THR A 354 -13.87 -8.93 -14.17
CA THR A 354 -12.66 -8.72 -14.96
C THR A 354 -12.81 -7.51 -15.88
N ALA A 355 -11.70 -6.96 -16.34
CA ALA A 355 -11.69 -5.80 -17.21
C ALA A 355 -12.13 -6.16 -18.64
N VAL A 356 -12.94 -5.29 -19.25
CA VAL A 356 -13.27 -5.34 -20.68
C VAL A 356 -12.66 -4.13 -21.38
N PRO A 357 -11.89 -4.33 -22.47
CA PRO A 357 -11.45 -5.62 -23.04
C PRO A 357 -10.47 -6.37 -22.13
N VAL A 358 -10.33 -7.69 -22.31
CA VAL A 358 -9.51 -8.60 -21.47
C VAL A 358 -8.04 -8.17 -21.34
N LYS A 359 -7.51 -7.42 -22.31
CA LYS A 359 -6.12 -6.90 -22.30
C LYS A 359 -6.02 -5.44 -21.83
N ALA A 360 -7.06 -4.91 -21.21
CA ALA A 360 -6.98 -3.60 -20.58
C ALA A 360 -5.96 -3.63 -19.43
N ASN A 361 -5.20 -2.54 -19.30
CA ASN A 361 -4.18 -2.35 -18.28
C ASN A 361 -4.19 -0.94 -17.68
N LEU A 362 -5.18 -0.14 -18.05
CA LEU A 362 -5.40 1.21 -17.57
C LEU A 362 -6.88 1.51 -17.51
N VAL A 363 -7.38 2.05 -16.40
CA VAL A 363 -8.80 2.36 -16.31
C VAL A 363 -9.14 3.64 -17.06
N ARG A 364 -10.17 3.60 -17.92
CA ARG A 364 -10.80 4.81 -18.48
C ARG A 364 -12.04 5.18 -17.70
N GLN A 365 -11.81 5.85 -16.58
CA GLN A 365 -12.85 6.10 -15.59
C GLN A 365 -13.97 7.04 -16.05
N SER A 366 -13.70 7.94 -17.00
CA SER A 366 -14.75 8.73 -17.68
C SER A 366 -15.85 7.87 -18.33
N THR A 367 -15.55 6.60 -18.60
CA THR A 367 -16.49 5.62 -19.16
C THR A 367 -17.15 4.76 -18.06
N LEU A 368 -16.40 4.39 -17.01
CA LEU A 368 -16.87 3.48 -15.97
C LEU A 368 -17.61 4.17 -14.81
N GLY A 369 -17.39 5.46 -14.61
CA GLY A 369 -18.00 6.25 -13.53
C GLY A 369 -17.61 5.83 -12.11
N SER A 370 -16.60 4.98 -11.94
CA SER A 370 -16.18 4.44 -10.64
C SER A 370 -14.72 3.99 -10.61
N LEU A 371 -14.17 3.87 -9.40
CA LEU A 371 -12.97 3.06 -9.15
C LEU A 371 -13.30 1.57 -9.35
N THR A 372 -12.31 0.79 -9.78
CA THR A 372 -12.49 -0.65 -10.04
C THR A 372 -11.78 -1.49 -8.99
N ARG A 373 -12.05 -2.80 -9.00
CA ARG A 373 -11.35 -3.80 -8.20
C ARG A 373 -9.84 -3.66 -8.35
N VAL A 374 -9.10 -3.72 -7.25
CA VAL A 374 -7.64 -3.72 -7.30
C VAL A 374 -7.13 -5.02 -7.94
N GLY A 375 -6.09 -4.95 -8.76
CA GLY A 375 -5.58 -6.10 -9.52
C GLY A 375 -6.53 -6.63 -10.58
N ILE A 376 -7.49 -5.83 -11.07
CA ILE A 376 -8.47 -6.28 -12.07
C ILE A 376 -7.85 -6.70 -13.42
N PHE A 377 -6.66 -6.20 -13.72
CA PHE A 377 -5.93 -6.49 -14.96
C PHE A 377 -5.08 -7.77 -14.89
N ALA A 378 -4.73 -8.22 -13.69
CA ALA A 378 -3.99 -9.45 -13.50
C ALA A 378 -4.91 -10.65 -13.77
N THR A 379 -4.50 -11.50 -14.70
CA THR A 379 -5.16 -12.76 -15.07
C THR A 379 -4.13 -13.88 -15.14
N ALA A 380 -4.57 -15.13 -15.31
CA ALA A 380 -3.64 -16.27 -15.38
C ALA A 380 -2.68 -16.19 -16.59
N GLU A 381 -3.08 -15.45 -17.62
CA GLU A 381 -2.35 -15.31 -18.88
C GLU A 381 -1.70 -13.93 -19.04
N SER A 382 -1.83 -13.03 -18.05
CA SER A 382 -1.26 -11.69 -18.15
C SER A 382 0.22 -11.70 -17.85
N ASP A 383 1.02 -11.11 -18.73
CA ASP A 383 2.37 -10.65 -18.41
C ASP A 383 2.33 -9.29 -17.67
N ARG A 384 3.50 -8.72 -17.38
CA ARG A 384 3.62 -7.41 -16.71
C ARG A 384 2.83 -6.30 -17.43
N ILE A 385 2.84 -6.27 -18.77
CA ILE A 385 2.18 -5.22 -19.56
C ILE A 385 0.67 -5.41 -19.51
N ALA A 386 0.18 -6.62 -19.75
CA ALA A 386 -1.24 -6.93 -19.71
C ALA A 386 -1.83 -6.76 -18.30
N ALA A 387 -1.04 -7.03 -17.26
CA ALA A 387 -1.43 -6.81 -15.86
C ALA A 387 -1.36 -5.33 -15.45
N GLY A 388 -0.76 -4.45 -16.26
CA GLY A 388 -0.47 -3.07 -15.86
C GLY A 388 0.45 -2.96 -14.64
N ALA A 389 1.27 -3.99 -14.41
CA ALA A 389 2.12 -4.12 -13.23
C ALA A 389 3.42 -3.34 -13.38
N SER A 390 3.96 -2.86 -12.26
CA SER A 390 5.27 -2.24 -12.21
C SER A 390 6.41 -3.23 -12.45
N TYR A 391 7.65 -2.73 -12.55
CA TYR A 391 8.85 -3.60 -12.55
C TYR A 391 8.84 -4.61 -11.40
N TRP A 392 8.36 -4.20 -10.23
CA TRP A 392 8.34 -5.01 -9.03
C TRP A 392 7.10 -5.90 -8.90
N GLY A 393 6.12 -5.82 -9.80
CA GLY A 393 4.82 -6.48 -9.62
C GLY A 393 3.84 -5.70 -8.74
N ILE A 394 4.10 -4.40 -8.52
CA ILE A 394 3.18 -3.50 -7.82
C ILE A 394 2.10 -3.06 -8.80
N MET A 395 0.85 -3.11 -8.37
CA MET A 395 -0.30 -2.94 -9.25
C MET A 395 -0.86 -1.52 -9.18
N GLU A 396 -1.47 -1.06 -10.27
CA GLU A 396 -2.18 0.23 -10.40
C GLU A 396 -1.38 1.51 -10.04
N LEU A 397 -0.06 1.55 -10.19
CA LEU A 397 0.70 2.81 -10.03
C LEU A 397 0.37 3.84 -11.13
N SER A 398 0.15 3.37 -12.36
CA SER A 398 -0.23 4.20 -13.50
C SER A 398 -1.73 4.34 -13.70
N SER A 399 -2.54 3.55 -12.97
CA SER A 399 -4.00 3.55 -13.09
C SER A 399 -4.63 4.35 -11.93
N HIS A 400 -5.84 3.97 -11.52
CA HIS A 400 -6.55 4.53 -10.39
C HIS A 400 -6.20 3.82 -9.07
N PRO A 401 -6.45 4.46 -7.92
CA PRO A 401 -6.79 5.87 -7.73
C PRO A 401 -5.56 6.78 -7.92
N VAL A 402 -5.77 8.09 -7.92
CA VAL A 402 -4.64 9.01 -7.68
C VAL A 402 -4.17 8.81 -6.25
N LEU A 403 -2.85 8.74 -6.06
CA LEU A 403 -2.25 8.46 -4.77
C LEU A 403 -1.83 9.77 -4.10
N LEU A 404 -2.23 9.92 -2.85
CA LEU A 404 -1.74 10.92 -1.92
C LEU A 404 -0.30 10.57 -1.49
N MET A 405 0.66 11.49 -1.65
CA MET A 405 2.09 11.23 -1.43
C MET A 405 2.82 12.39 -0.76
N VAL A 406 4.02 12.13 -0.23
CA VAL A 406 4.94 13.17 0.26
C VAL A 406 5.57 13.89 -0.93
N SER A 407 5.35 15.20 -1.03
CA SER A 407 5.82 16.06 -2.12
C SER A 407 7.26 16.51 -1.93
N VAL A 408 8.09 16.31 -2.95
CA VAL A 408 9.44 16.92 -3.03
C VAL A 408 9.34 18.42 -3.33
N GLY A 409 8.27 18.87 -4.01
CA GLY A 409 8.13 20.26 -4.43
C GLY A 409 7.73 21.25 -3.34
N ARG A 410 7.60 20.78 -2.09
CA ARG A 410 7.21 21.57 -0.92
C ARG A 410 8.26 21.43 0.18
N THR A 411 8.69 22.54 0.76
CA THR A 411 9.65 22.54 1.88
C THR A 411 9.19 21.66 3.04
N ARG A 412 7.89 21.67 3.37
CA ARG A 412 7.32 20.81 4.42
C ARG A 412 7.43 19.31 4.11
N GLY A 413 7.37 18.92 2.83
CA GLY A 413 7.54 17.53 2.42
C GLY A 413 9.02 17.10 2.42
N ARG A 414 9.95 18.01 2.11
CA ARG A 414 11.40 17.73 2.13
C ARG A 414 12.00 17.44 3.51
N VAL A 415 11.28 17.79 4.58
CA VAL A 415 11.70 17.49 5.97
C VAL A 415 11.10 16.19 6.53
N PHE A 416 10.33 15.46 5.72
CA PHE A 416 9.87 14.11 6.06
C PHE A 416 11.08 13.20 6.25
N VAL A 417 11.13 12.46 7.36
CA VAL A 417 12.23 11.53 7.67
C VAL A 417 11.83 10.07 7.52
N GLY A 418 10.54 9.81 7.25
CA GLY A 418 10.07 8.46 7.01
C GLY A 418 9.86 7.66 8.28
N SER A 419 9.43 8.30 9.38
CA SER A 419 8.94 7.56 10.54
C SER A 419 7.77 6.67 10.13
N HIS A 420 7.60 5.53 10.78
CA HIS A 420 6.46 4.65 10.58
C HIS A 420 5.37 4.97 11.61
N GLY A 421 4.12 4.65 11.25
CA GLY A 421 3.03 4.63 12.20
C GLY A 421 3.34 3.75 13.40
N ASP A 422 2.88 4.18 14.57
CA ASP A 422 3.01 3.44 15.83
C ASP A 422 1.74 2.65 16.16
N GLY A 423 0.69 2.81 15.35
CA GLY A 423 -0.58 2.14 15.55
C GLY A 423 -1.54 2.88 16.47
N GLU A 424 -1.13 4.02 17.03
CA GLU A 424 -1.90 4.88 17.92
C GLU A 424 -2.37 6.13 17.18
N LEU A 425 -3.62 6.52 17.44
CA LEU A 425 -4.17 7.76 16.93
C LEU A 425 -4.36 8.71 18.10
N SER A 426 -4.31 10.00 17.80
CA SER A 426 -4.76 11.00 18.75
C SER A 426 -6.21 10.73 19.22
N VAL A 427 -6.59 11.32 20.35
CA VAL A 427 -7.98 11.26 20.85
C VAL A 427 -8.99 11.68 19.78
N ALA A 428 -8.62 12.61 18.90
CA ALA A 428 -9.46 13.07 17.81
C ALA A 428 -9.47 12.16 16.56
N GLY A 429 -8.59 11.14 16.49
CA GLY A 429 -8.53 10.16 15.39
C GLY A 429 -7.45 10.43 14.34
N TYR A 430 -6.72 11.54 14.43
CA TYR A 430 -5.64 11.85 13.51
C TYR A 430 -4.36 11.09 13.86
N GLY A 431 -3.55 10.81 12.83
CA GLY A 431 -2.17 10.36 13.02
C GLY A 431 -1.28 11.43 13.66
N THR A 432 -0.18 10.99 14.27
CA THR A 432 0.58 11.77 15.25
C THR A 432 2.05 12.00 14.88
N ASN A 433 2.57 11.33 13.85
CA ASN A 433 3.97 11.47 13.44
C ASN A 433 4.33 12.93 13.05
N SER A 434 5.26 13.52 13.79
CA SER A 434 5.60 14.95 13.68
C SER A 434 6.34 15.35 12.39
N ASP A 435 7.03 14.42 11.73
CA ASP A 435 7.72 14.68 10.47
C ASP A 435 6.78 14.59 9.25
N TRP A 436 5.59 13.99 9.39
CA TRP A 436 4.68 13.79 8.28
C TRP A 436 4.07 15.11 7.78
N PRO A 437 3.89 15.27 6.46
CA PRO A 437 3.18 16.42 5.90
C PRO A 437 1.83 16.68 6.59
N GLY A 438 1.46 17.95 6.73
CA GLY A 438 0.20 18.34 7.36
C GLY A 438 0.18 18.29 8.89
N TYR A 439 1.26 17.86 9.57
CA TYR A 439 1.38 17.95 11.02
C TYR A 439 1.28 19.39 11.52
N ASN A 440 0.46 19.60 12.54
CA ASN A 440 0.26 20.87 13.22
C ASN A 440 0.82 20.78 14.65
N ALA A 441 1.93 21.47 14.90
CA ALA A 441 2.62 21.45 16.20
C ALA A 441 1.82 22.04 17.37
N THR A 442 0.76 22.82 17.11
CA THR A 442 -0.11 23.35 18.18
C THR A 442 -1.11 22.31 18.67
N THR A 443 -1.58 21.45 17.76
CA THR A 443 -2.58 20.41 18.08
C THR A 443 -1.98 19.01 18.12
N GLU A 444 -0.70 18.87 17.80
CA GLU A 444 0.09 17.63 17.78
C GLU A 444 -0.54 16.52 16.91
N VAL A 445 -1.12 16.92 15.77
CA VAL A 445 -1.82 15.99 14.86
C VAL A 445 -1.64 16.36 13.40
N ILE A 446 -1.81 15.36 12.52
CA ILE A 446 -1.81 15.53 11.06
C ILE A 446 -3.23 15.87 10.58
N SER A 447 -3.57 17.16 10.61
CA SER A 447 -4.87 17.69 10.19
C SER A 447 -4.82 18.59 8.94
N GLY A 448 -3.61 19.01 8.52
CA GLY A 448 -3.37 19.76 7.28
C GLY A 448 -2.95 18.86 6.13
N GLY A 449 -2.53 19.45 5.01
CA GLY A 449 -1.95 18.73 3.86
C GLY A 449 -0.74 19.43 3.23
N ASP A 450 -0.16 20.44 3.90
CA ASP A 450 1.07 21.07 3.39
C ASP A 450 2.24 20.09 3.44
N GLY A 451 2.99 20.01 2.33
CA GLY A 451 4.00 18.98 2.10
C GLY A 451 3.49 17.72 1.42
N ALA A 452 2.17 17.55 1.26
CA ALA A 452 1.57 16.46 0.49
C ALA A 452 1.26 16.89 -0.94
N GLY A 453 1.05 15.91 -1.81
CA GLY A 453 0.62 16.10 -3.19
C GLY A 453 0.13 14.80 -3.81
N PHE A 454 0.12 14.75 -5.14
CA PHE A 454 -0.46 13.64 -5.90
C PHE A 454 0.48 13.03 -6.93
N ARG A 455 0.42 11.71 -7.11
CA ARG A 455 0.95 11.00 -8.29
C ARG A 455 -0.03 9.91 -8.74
N GLY A 456 0.19 9.34 -9.93
CA GLY A 456 -0.75 8.40 -10.56
C GLY A 456 -1.81 9.11 -11.42
N ALA A 457 -2.81 8.37 -11.90
CA ALA A 457 -3.80 8.88 -12.86
C ALA A 457 -5.15 9.26 -12.21
N ASP A 458 -5.84 10.22 -12.82
CA ASP A 458 -7.13 10.78 -12.40
C ASP A 458 -8.32 10.04 -13.05
N PHE A 459 -9.42 9.92 -12.29
CA PHE A 459 -10.69 9.36 -12.73
C PHE A 459 -11.50 10.21 -13.72
N ASN A 460 -11.36 11.52 -13.69
CA ASN A 460 -12.30 12.42 -14.38
C ASN A 460 -11.68 13.17 -15.56
N ASN A 461 -10.36 13.35 -15.59
CA ASN A 461 -9.72 14.02 -16.72
C ASN A 461 -8.30 13.49 -16.95
N PRO A 462 -8.07 12.65 -17.97
CA PRO A 462 -6.73 12.17 -18.32
C PRO A 462 -5.77 13.29 -18.73
N ASN A 463 -6.25 14.53 -18.89
CA ASN A 463 -5.40 15.70 -19.15
C ASN A 463 -4.80 16.32 -17.88
N ASN A 464 -5.38 16.09 -16.70
CA ASN A 464 -4.93 16.69 -15.44
C ASN A 464 -4.04 15.77 -14.62
N LEU A 465 -4.18 14.45 -14.68
CA LEU A 465 -3.19 13.54 -14.13
C LEU A 465 -3.05 12.38 -15.11
N ARG A 466 -1.82 12.13 -15.54
CA ARG A 466 -1.53 11.20 -16.64
C ARG A 466 -0.92 9.92 -16.08
N PRO A 467 -1.10 8.77 -16.75
CA PRO A 467 -0.62 7.48 -16.26
C PRO A 467 0.92 7.34 -16.25
N GLN A 468 1.66 8.32 -16.78
CA GLN A 468 3.11 8.22 -16.83
C GLN A 468 3.72 8.35 -15.43
N ILE A 469 4.68 7.48 -15.12
CA ILE A 469 5.33 7.42 -13.81
C ILE A 469 5.99 8.76 -13.45
N SER A 470 6.63 9.41 -14.41
CA SER A 470 7.33 10.67 -14.17
C SER A 470 6.44 11.93 -14.29
N ASN A 471 5.12 11.78 -14.47
CA ASN A 471 4.21 12.94 -14.54
C ASN A 471 3.88 13.52 -13.16
N ARG A 472 4.42 14.70 -12.89
CA ARG A 472 4.26 15.40 -11.60
C ARG A 472 3.12 16.41 -11.61
N ASN A 473 2.11 16.26 -12.46
CA ASN A 473 0.98 17.18 -12.41
C ASN A 473 0.31 17.10 -11.02
N ASN A 474 0.13 18.24 -10.35
CA ASN A 474 -0.34 18.34 -8.96
C ASN A 474 0.51 17.62 -7.88
N ALA A 475 1.75 17.21 -8.20
CA ALA A 475 2.67 16.66 -7.21
C ALA A 475 2.99 17.62 -6.06
N SER A 476 2.80 18.93 -6.27
CA SER A 476 3.01 20.00 -5.27
C SER A 476 1.73 20.77 -4.97
N TYR A 477 0.56 20.22 -5.34
CA TYR A 477 -0.71 20.78 -4.92
C TYR A 477 -0.89 20.54 -3.43
N ALA A 478 -0.79 21.60 -2.62
CA ALA A 478 -1.12 21.51 -1.20
C ALA A 478 -2.60 21.22 -1.05
N THR A 479 -2.91 19.97 -0.77
CA THR A 479 -4.26 19.56 -0.43
C THR A 479 -4.64 20.22 0.90
N SER A 480 -5.91 20.57 1.07
CA SER A 480 -6.39 20.72 2.43
C SER A 480 -6.42 19.34 3.07
N GLY A 481 -6.09 19.23 4.36
CA GLY A 481 -6.02 17.94 5.04
C GLY A 481 -7.32 17.15 5.01
N SER A 482 -8.47 17.81 4.78
CA SER A 482 -9.81 17.23 4.78
C SER A 482 -10.48 17.12 3.39
N THR A 483 -9.83 17.56 2.31
CA THR A 483 -10.43 17.50 0.97
C THR A 483 -10.52 16.06 0.49
N ARG A 484 -11.74 15.62 0.12
CA ARG A 484 -12.03 14.29 -0.41
C ARG A 484 -12.59 14.38 -1.83
N PHE A 485 -12.10 13.53 -2.72
CA PHE A 485 -12.71 13.32 -4.05
C PHE A 485 -12.74 11.84 -4.39
N ALA A 486 -13.65 11.45 -5.27
CA ALA A 486 -13.91 10.04 -5.63
C ALA A 486 -12.69 9.24 -6.11
N HIS A 487 -11.61 9.91 -6.53
CA HIS A 487 -10.38 9.29 -7.00
C HIS A 487 -9.21 9.39 -6.04
N TYR A 488 -9.34 10.10 -4.93
CA TYR A 488 -8.25 10.22 -3.98
C TYR A 488 -8.17 8.92 -3.19
N GLY A 489 -7.03 8.25 -3.36
CA GLY A 489 -6.72 7.02 -2.68
C GLY A 489 -5.40 7.11 -1.93
N VAL A 490 -5.13 6.06 -1.17
CA VAL A 490 -3.97 5.96 -0.27
C VAL A 490 -3.18 4.72 -0.63
N ARG A 491 -1.87 4.84 -0.58
CA ARG A 491 -0.93 3.73 -0.64
C ARG A 491 0.16 3.96 0.38
N GLY A 492 0.41 2.96 1.21
CA GLY A 492 1.46 2.97 2.21
C GLY A 492 2.72 2.25 1.75
N VAL A 493 3.82 2.60 2.38
CA VAL A 493 5.07 1.86 2.35
C VAL A 493 5.59 1.69 3.77
N ARG A 494 6.60 0.86 3.96
CA ARG A 494 7.38 0.78 5.19
C ARG A 494 8.81 0.40 4.82
N SER A 495 9.78 1.03 5.48
CA SER A 495 11.20 0.71 5.24
C SER A 495 11.44 -0.77 5.56
N ALA A 496 12.22 -1.47 4.75
CA ALA A 496 12.50 -2.88 5.01
C ALA A 496 13.38 -3.00 6.27
N PRO A 497 13.13 -3.99 7.14
CA PRO A 497 14.01 -4.24 8.28
C PRO A 497 15.43 -4.50 7.78
N VAL A 498 16.42 -3.93 8.46
CA VAL A 498 17.83 -4.20 8.15
C VAL A 498 18.07 -5.69 8.41
N ALA A 499 18.70 -6.39 7.47
CA ALA A 499 19.08 -7.78 7.70
C ALA A 499 20.15 -7.82 8.79
N ASP A 500 19.87 -8.52 9.89
CA ASP A 500 20.84 -8.83 10.96
C ASP A 500 22.03 -9.65 10.44
#